data_AF-A0A7Y3FGW5-F1
#
_entry.id   AF-A0A7Y3FGW5-F1
#
_cell.length_a   1.000
_cell.length_b   1.000
_cell.length_c   1.000
_cell.angle_alpha   90.00
_cell.angle_beta   90.00
_cell.angle_gamma   90.00
#
_symmetry.space_group_name_H-M   'P 1'
#
loop_
_entity.id
_entity.type
_entity.pdbx_description
1 polymer ?
#
loop_
_entity_poly.entity_id
_entity_poly.type
_entity_poly.pdbx_seq_one_letter_code
_entity_poly.pdbx_strand_id
1 'polypeptide(L)'
;MNLVKVYIVQSITTASNNLRLNSQQIEVVGLLRETIMNSENLGDTLFKMKKSTVLSKLAIRLNEVYTFLTQGKVDFLKISEQFREHSRYLIRDLNQFLDNVNPIDYNNAINHINGIEADEIKVELVAKDLNAASLLISESNMLKEEIIMQDDSEDHDSFNNFEDQILSPIKTVDNYLKRLESDKINKEELEKYSSIMEKHSVLASARGFGIISDMHKILFSAFKEINFGSLNINKSVIESLRACLIVIAAVVKGKELDITDYLNKAEEFGKKYFESKNQVLDK
;
A
#
# COMPACT_ATOMS: atom_id res chain seq x y z
N MET A 1 -9.26 19.92 7.20
CA MET A 1 -8.15 19.05 7.61
C MET A 1 -8.11 18.99 9.13
N ASN A 2 -8.40 17.82 9.74
CA ASN A 2 -8.43 17.69 11.20
C ASN A 2 -7.03 17.26 11.69
N LEU A 3 -6.27 18.21 12.24
CA LEU A 3 -4.88 18.00 12.70
C LEU A 3 -4.78 16.82 13.67
N VAL A 4 -5.78 16.63 14.53
CA VAL A 4 -5.80 15.56 15.55
C VAL A 4 -5.92 14.19 14.88
N LYS A 5 -6.82 14.04 13.91
CA LYS A 5 -6.95 12.80 13.12
C LYS A 5 -5.66 12.49 12.37
N VAL A 6 -5.09 13.48 11.67
CA VAL A 6 -3.85 13.33 10.90
C VAL A 6 -2.69 12.94 11.81
N TYR A 7 -2.56 13.56 12.97
CA TYR A 7 -1.52 13.22 13.95
C TYR A 7 -1.64 11.76 14.40
N ILE A 8 -2.85 11.32 14.75
CA ILE A 8 -3.07 9.97 15.24
C ILE A 8 -2.82 8.94 14.15
N VAL A 9 -3.31 9.17 12.92
CA VAL A 9 -3.03 8.30 11.77
C VAL A 9 -1.54 8.23 11.49
N GLN A 10 -0.83 9.37 11.50
CA GLN A 10 0.61 9.40 11.28
C GLN A 10 1.38 8.69 12.40
N SER A 11 0.88 8.77 13.64
CA SER A 11 1.45 8.05 14.78
C SER A 11 1.29 6.53 14.63
N ILE A 12 0.11 6.08 14.17
CA ILE A 12 -0.17 4.66 13.86
C ILE A 12 0.71 4.18 12.71
N THR A 13 0.82 4.95 11.63
CA THR A 13 1.67 4.60 10.48
C THR A 13 3.15 4.54 10.87
N THR A 14 3.62 5.47 11.69
CA THR A 14 4.99 5.42 12.21
C THR A 14 5.20 4.18 13.08
N ALA A 15 4.24 3.83 13.93
CA ALA A 15 4.31 2.62 14.74
C ALA A 15 4.28 1.34 13.89
N SER A 16 3.38 1.24 12.91
CA SER A 16 3.26 0.06 12.03
C SER A 16 4.50 -0.16 11.19
N ASN A 17 5.18 0.91 10.76
CA ASN A 17 6.42 0.81 10.00
C ASN A 17 7.60 0.26 10.83
N ASN A 18 7.49 0.29 12.16
CA ASN A 18 8.46 -0.33 13.07
C ASN A 18 8.09 -1.78 13.43
N LEU A 19 6.96 -2.30 12.92
CA LEU A 19 6.50 -3.66 13.14
C LEU A 19 6.64 -4.47 11.86
N ARG A 20 6.91 -5.77 12.02
CA ARG A 20 6.91 -6.72 10.91
C ARG A 20 5.53 -7.33 10.79
N LEU A 21 4.69 -6.73 9.95
CA LEU A 21 3.28 -7.11 9.81
C LEU A 21 3.07 -8.11 8.66
N ASN A 22 2.16 -9.05 8.85
CA ASN A 22 1.63 -9.90 7.77
C ASN A 22 0.43 -9.22 7.06
N SER A 23 -0.02 -9.76 5.92
CA SER A 23 -1.11 -9.14 5.13
C SER A 23 -2.39 -8.87 5.91
N GLN A 24 -2.82 -9.79 6.80
CA GLN A 24 -4.01 -9.58 7.63
C GLN A 24 -3.81 -8.44 8.63
N GLN A 25 -2.61 -8.34 9.20
CA GLN A 25 -2.28 -7.27 10.14
C GLN A 25 -2.16 -5.90 9.43
N ILE A 26 -1.65 -5.87 8.20
CA ILE A 26 -1.61 -4.67 7.36
C ILE A 26 -3.03 -4.19 7.05
N GLU A 27 -3.93 -5.11 6.69
CA GLU A 27 -5.35 -4.83 6.44
C GLU A 27 -6.02 -4.24 7.69
N VAL A 28 -5.82 -4.85 8.86
CA VAL A 28 -6.36 -4.34 10.14
C VAL A 28 -5.82 -2.93 10.45
N VAL A 29 -4.55 -2.63 10.17
CA VAL A 29 -3.99 -1.27 10.30
C VAL A 29 -4.63 -0.30 9.29
N GLY A 30 -4.89 -0.75 8.06
CA GLY A 30 -5.63 0.01 7.05
C GLY A 30 -7.02 0.40 7.54
N LEU A 31 -7.80 -0.59 7.95
CA LEU A 31 -9.16 -0.42 8.48
C LEU A 31 -9.19 0.50 9.71
N LEU A 32 -8.21 0.39 10.60
CA LEU A 32 -8.06 1.27 11.76
C LEU A 32 -7.83 2.73 11.36
N ARG A 33 -6.93 2.98 10.40
CA ARG A 33 -6.65 4.34 9.92
C ARG A 33 -7.86 4.95 9.25
N GLU A 34 -8.57 4.16 8.46
CA GLU A 34 -9.80 4.58 7.78
C GLU A 34 -10.90 4.93 8.79
N THR A 35 -11.13 4.07 9.79
CA THR A 35 -12.09 4.31 10.88
C THR A 35 -11.83 5.65 11.58
N ILE A 36 -10.57 5.97 11.84
CA ILE A 36 -10.17 7.23 12.49
C ILE A 36 -10.38 8.43 11.56
N MET A 37 -10.01 8.32 10.28
CA MET A 37 -10.19 9.43 9.33
C MET A 37 -11.66 9.75 9.06
N ASN A 38 -12.48 8.70 8.89
CA ASN A 38 -13.89 8.82 8.54
C ASN A 38 -14.79 9.11 9.77
N SER A 39 -14.28 8.99 10.99
CA SER A 39 -15.06 9.30 12.20
C SER A 39 -15.54 10.76 12.25
N GLU A 40 -16.85 11.02 12.33
CA GLU A 40 -17.34 12.40 12.48
C GLU A 40 -16.86 13.03 13.79
N ASN A 41 -17.03 12.30 14.90
CA ASN A 41 -16.50 12.66 16.20
C ASN A 41 -15.51 11.60 16.70
N LEU A 42 -14.21 11.90 16.53
CA LEU A 42 -13.13 11.00 16.94
C LEU A 42 -13.16 10.69 18.45
N GLY A 43 -13.53 11.65 19.30
CA GLY A 43 -13.61 11.45 20.74
C GLY A 43 -14.66 10.40 21.11
N ASP A 44 -15.84 10.47 20.50
CA ASP A 44 -16.91 9.50 20.71
C ASP A 44 -16.55 8.12 20.13
N THR A 45 -15.94 8.09 18.93
CA THR A 45 -15.46 6.84 18.32
C THR A 45 -14.44 6.15 19.23
N LEU A 46 -13.43 6.87 19.71
CA LEU A 46 -12.43 6.32 20.64
C LEU A 46 -13.08 5.86 21.95
N PHE A 47 -14.05 6.60 22.48
CA PHE A 47 -14.78 6.20 23.68
C PHE A 47 -15.56 4.90 23.48
N LYS A 48 -16.22 4.72 22.32
CA LYS A 48 -16.90 3.47 21.99
C LYS A 48 -15.90 2.31 21.78
N MET A 49 -14.77 2.56 21.12
CA MET A 49 -13.70 1.57 20.96
C MET A 49 -13.12 1.11 22.30
N LYS A 50 -13.02 2.00 23.30
CA LYS A 50 -12.60 1.64 24.66
C LYS A 50 -13.53 0.62 25.33
N LYS A 51 -14.81 0.57 24.94
CA LYS A 51 -15.81 -0.37 25.48
C LYS A 51 -15.80 -1.74 24.78
N SER A 52 -15.23 -1.83 23.58
CA SER A 52 -15.04 -3.11 22.90
C SER A 52 -13.87 -3.86 23.51
N THR A 53 -14.07 -5.12 23.87
CA THR A 53 -13.02 -5.98 24.44
C THR A 53 -11.80 -6.08 23.52
N VAL A 54 -12.04 -6.18 22.21
CA VAL A 54 -11.06 -6.31 21.14
C VAL A 54 -10.22 -5.04 20.97
N LEU A 55 -10.86 -3.87 21.01
CA LEU A 55 -10.21 -2.58 20.70
C LEU A 55 -9.74 -1.82 21.95
N SER A 56 -10.17 -2.25 23.14
CA SER A 56 -10.03 -1.49 24.40
C SER A 56 -8.63 -0.96 24.68
N LYS A 57 -7.60 -1.82 24.66
CA LYS A 57 -6.22 -1.46 25.00
C LYS A 57 -5.65 -0.43 24.03
N LEU A 58 -5.82 -0.66 22.73
CA LEU A 58 -5.35 0.25 21.70
C LEU A 58 -6.12 1.58 21.75
N ALA A 59 -7.44 1.52 21.96
CA ALA A 59 -8.30 2.68 22.07
C ALA A 59 -7.98 3.54 23.30
N ILE A 60 -7.57 2.95 24.43
CA ILE A 60 -7.07 3.69 25.60
C ILE A 60 -5.86 4.53 25.19
N ARG A 61 -4.87 3.93 24.52
CA ARG A 61 -3.66 4.63 24.09
C ARG A 61 -3.96 5.74 23.07
N LEU A 62 -4.80 5.46 22.08
CA LEU A 62 -5.21 6.46 21.08
C LEU A 62 -5.97 7.62 21.73
N ASN A 63 -6.79 7.33 22.76
CA ASN A 63 -7.50 8.35 23.52
C ASN A 63 -6.58 9.23 24.37
N GLU A 64 -5.46 8.70 24.89
CA GLU A 64 -4.44 9.51 25.56
C GLU A 64 -3.82 10.52 24.59
N VAL A 65 -3.46 10.08 23.38
CA VAL A 65 -2.94 10.96 22.32
C VAL A 65 -3.98 12.01 21.92
N TYR A 66 -5.24 11.60 21.75
CA TYR A 66 -6.35 12.51 21.47
C TYR A 66 -6.51 13.57 22.57
N THR A 67 -6.47 13.15 23.84
CA THR A 67 -6.62 14.04 25.00
C THR A 67 -5.45 15.02 25.09
N PHE A 68 -4.23 14.55 24.84
CA PHE A 68 -3.04 15.39 24.79
C PHE A 68 -3.20 16.53 23.77
N LEU A 69 -3.71 16.23 22.57
CA LEU A 69 -3.86 17.21 21.49
C LEU A 69 -5.04 18.17 21.68
N THR A 70 -6.08 17.75 22.42
CA THR A 70 -7.34 18.52 22.56
C THR A 70 -7.45 19.27 23.88
N GLN A 71 -6.90 18.74 24.96
CA GLN A 71 -7.01 19.31 26.32
C GLN A 71 -5.65 19.77 26.87
N GLY A 72 -4.54 19.31 26.28
CA GLY A 72 -3.19 19.69 26.71
C GLY A 72 -2.79 21.08 26.21
N LYS A 73 -1.98 21.80 27.00
CA LYS A 73 -1.15 22.90 26.48
C LYS A 73 -0.04 22.27 25.65
N VAL A 74 -0.31 22.04 24.37
CA VAL A 74 0.66 21.46 23.44
C VAL A 74 1.87 22.39 23.33
N ASP A 75 3.03 21.93 23.76
CA ASP A 75 4.29 22.63 23.57
C ASP A 75 4.80 22.33 22.15
N PHE A 76 4.55 23.26 21.22
CA PHE A 76 4.95 23.11 19.83
C PHE A 76 6.46 22.99 19.63
N LEU A 77 7.29 23.44 20.58
CA LEU A 77 8.74 23.25 20.51
C LEU A 77 9.12 21.77 20.72
N LYS A 78 8.33 21.04 21.50
CA LYS A 78 8.57 19.64 21.87
C LYS A 78 7.63 18.66 21.19
N ILE A 79 6.71 19.13 20.35
CA ILE A 79 5.71 18.28 19.69
C ILE A 79 6.34 17.15 18.87
N SER A 80 7.51 17.37 18.29
CA SER A 80 8.24 16.35 17.54
C SER A 80 8.80 15.24 18.44
N GLU A 81 9.23 15.57 19.66
CA GLU A 81 9.68 14.60 20.66
C GLU A 81 8.49 13.81 21.21
N GLN A 82 7.40 14.50 21.53
CA GLN A 82 6.15 13.89 21.99
C GLN A 82 5.52 12.99 20.93
N PHE A 83 5.62 13.37 19.65
CA PHE A 83 5.21 12.52 18.54
C PHE A 83 6.01 11.21 18.51
N ARG A 84 7.34 11.27 18.60
CA ARG A 84 8.17 10.06 18.64
C ARG A 84 7.83 9.18 19.85
N GLU A 85 7.54 9.79 21.00
CA GLU A 85 7.15 9.07 22.21
C GLU A 85 5.78 8.39 22.06
N HIS A 86 4.77 9.10 21.56
CA HIS A 86 3.45 8.55 21.25
C HIS A 86 3.53 7.39 20.25
N SER A 87 4.31 7.55 19.16
CA SER A 87 4.56 6.47 18.21
C SER A 87 5.23 5.27 18.86
N ARG A 88 6.24 5.47 19.72
CA ARG A 88 6.91 4.38 20.44
C ARG A 88 5.98 3.59 21.34
N TYR A 89 5.09 4.25 22.07
CA TYR A 89 4.10 3.55 22.90
C TYR A 89 3.09 2.77 22.07
N LEU A 90 2.72 3.31 20.91
CA LEU A 90 1.84 2.63 19.97
C LEU A 90 2.48 1.37 19.37
N ILE A 91 3.80 1.28 19.19
CA ILE A 91 4.45 0.07 18.65
C ILE A 91 4.05 -1.17 19.45
N ARG A 92 4.21 -1.14 20.77
CA ARG A 92 3.91 -2.30 21.63
C ARG A 92 2.43 -2.63 21.65
N ASP A 93 1.59 -1.61 21.83
CA ASP A 93 0.15 -1.80 22.02
C ASP A 93 -0.53 -2.18 20.68
N LEU A 94 0.00 -1.69 19.55
CA LEU A 94 -0.41 -2.09 18.20
C LEU A 94 0.03 -3.52 17.88
N ASN A 95 1.27 -3.92 18.23
CA ASN A 95 1.72 -5.29 18.01
C ASN A 95 0.85 -6.30 18.76
N GLN A 96 0.61 -6.06 20.05
CA GLN A 96 -0.27 -6.91 20.85
C GLN A 96 -1.70 -6.98 20.29
N PHE A 97 -2.21 -5.86 19.77
CA PHE A 97 -3.52 -5.83 19.14
C PHE A 97 -3.54 -6.70 17.86
N LEU A 98 -2.56 -6.53 16.99
CA LEU A 98 -2.46 -7.23 15.71
C LEU A 98 -2.16 -8.73 15.85
N ASP A 99 -1.62 -9.17 16.99
CA ASP A 99 -1.44 -10.61 17.29
C ASP A 99 -2.78 -11.31 17.64
N ASN A 100 -3.80 -10.56 18.04
CA ASN A 100 -5.06 -11.10 18.57
C ASN A 100 -6.28 -10.77 17.71
N VAL A 101 -6.11 -10.01 16.62
CA VAL A 101 -7.21 -9.45 15.84
C VAL A 101 -6.95 -9.65 14.36
N ASN A 102 -7.90 -10.31 13.70
CA ASN A 102 -7.95 -10.42 12.24
C ASN A 102 -8.96 -9.40 11.65
N PRO A 103 -9.04 -9.26 10.31
CA PRO A 103 -9.96 -8.33 9.67
C PRO A 103 -11.45 -8.58 10.00
N ILE A 104 -11.85 -9.84 10.17
CA ILE A 104 -13.23 -10.22 10.50
C ILE A 104 -13.56 -9.76 11.92
N ASP A 105 -12.68 -10.05 12.88
CA ASP A 105 -12.82 -9.65 14.28
C ASP A 105 -12.87 -8.12 14.41
N TYR A 106 -12.04 -7.43 13.62
CA TYR A 106 -12.03 -5.98 13.55
C TYR A 106 -13.36 -5.41 13.06
N ASN A 107 -13.84 -5.88 11.90
CA ASN A 107 -15.10 -5.42 11.31
C ASN A 107 -16.29 -5.72 12.22
N ASN A 108 -16.32 -6.90 12.84
CA ASN A 108 -17.36 -7.25 13.82
C ASN A 108 -17.35 -6.28 15.02
N ALA A 109 -16.18 -5.96 15.54
CA ALA A 109 -16.04 -5.01 16.65
C ALA A 109 -16.51 -3.60 16.28
N ILE A 110 -16.19 -3.11 15.08
CA ILE A 110 -16.60 -1.78 14.60
C ILE A 110 -18.09 -1.72 14.27
N ASN A 111 -18.65 -2.76 13.64
CA ASN A 111 -20.08 -2.84 13.34
C ASN A 111 -20.93 -2.81 14.63
N HIS A 112 -20.49 -3.55 15.65
CA HIS A 112 -21.12 -3.51 16.97
C HIS A 112 -21.02 -2.12 17.63
N ILE A 113 -19.92 -1.39 17.42
CA ILE A 113 -19.74 -0.02 17.92
C ILE A 113 -20.66 0.98 17.20
N ASN A 114 -20.88 0.77 15.91
CA ASN A 114 -21.72 1.62 15.07
C ASN A 114 -23.23 1.32 15.21
N GLY A 115 -23.60 0.28 15.96
CA GLY A 115 -25.00 -0.11 16.16
C GLY A 115 -25.62 -0.77 14.93
N ILE A 116 -24.79 -1.34 14.05
CA ILE A 116 -25.24 -2.13 12.91
C ILE A 116 -25.43 -3.56 13.42
N GLU A 117 -26.66 -3.92 13.79
CA GLU A 117 -27.03 -5.31 14.04
C GLU A 117 -26.88 -6.08 12.71
N ALA A 118 -25.86 -6.95 12.64
CA ALA A 118 -25.66 -7.80 11.48
C ALA A 118 -26.68 -8.94 11.52
N ASP A 119 -27.70 -8.88 10.67
CA ASP A 119 -28.39 -10.09 10.23
C ASP A 119 -27.36 -11.05 9.60
N GLU A 120 -27.36 -12.29 10.04
CA GLU A 120 -26.44 -13.36 9.61
C GLU A 120 -26.44 -13.52 8.08
N ILE A 121 -25.46 -12.95 7.38
CA ILE A 121 -25.15 -13.38 6.02
C ILE A 121 -24.35 -14.68 6.11
N LYS A 122 -25.06 -15.81 6.03
CA LYS A 122 -24.48 -17.12 5.73
C LYS A 122 -23.87 -17.07 4.32
N VAL A 123 -22.57 -16.84 4.23
CA VAL A 123 -21.81 -17.13 3.00
C VAL A 123 -21.31 -18.56 3.10
N GLU A 124 -21.99 -19.48 2.40
CA GLU A 124 -21.50 -20.83 2.15
C GLU A 124 -20.17 -20.77 1.38
N LEU A 125 -19.11 -21.23 2.02
CA LEU A 125 -17.83 -21.54 1.40
C LEU A 125 -18.01 -22.77 0.50
N VAL A 126 -18.22 -22.57 -0.80
CA VAL A 126 -18.15 -23.68 -1.77
C VAL A 126 -16.69 -24.03 -2.02
N ALA A 127 -16.25 -25.12 -1.40
CA ALA A 127 -14.97 -25.75 -1.69
C ALA A 127 -15.08 -26.67 -2.92
N LYS A 128 -14.17 -26.41 -3.88
CA LYS A 128 -13.57 -27.32 -4.88
C LYS A 128 -14.49 -28.21 -5.74
N ASP A 129 -14.26 -28.10 -7.06
CA ASP A 129 -13.75 -29.25 -7.80
C ASP A 129 -12.65 -28.86 -8.80
N LEU A 130 -11.53 -29.58 -8.69
CA LEU A 130 -10.43 -29.62 -9.63
C LEU A 130 -10.68 -30.78 -10.58
N ASN A 131 -10.77 -30.48 -11.88
CA ASN A 131 -10.31 -31.28 -13.04
C ASN A 131 -11.29 -31.25 -14.20
N ALA A 132 -10.96 -30.49 -15.25
CA ALA A 132 -10.92 -30.93 -16.65
C ALA A 132 -10.79 -29.70 -17.56
N ALA A 133 -10.09 -29.88 -18.68
CA ALA A 133 -9.91 -28.95 -19.79
C ALA A 133 -8.76 -27.93 -19.69
N SER A 134 -7.55 -28.48 -19.76
CA SER A 134 -6.56 -27.96 -20.70
C SER A 134 -7.17 -27.93 -22.11
N LEU A 135 -6.86 -26.85 -22.85
CA LEU A 135 -7.30 -26.48 -24.22
C LEU A 135 -8.46 -25.49 -24.22
N LEU A 136 -8.11 -24.19 -24.18
CA LEU A 136 -8.56 -23.14 -25.10
C LEU A 136 -7.92 -21.81 -24.64
N ILE A 137 -6.64 -21.67 -24.97
CA ILE A 137 -5.89 -20.42 -24.92
C ILE A 137 -6.27 -19.64 -26.19
N SER A 138 -6.71 -18.37 -26.07
CA SER A 138 -6.03 -17.21 -26.71
C SER A 138 -6.86 -15.93 -26.93
N GLU A 139 -8.20 -15.90 -26.82
CA GLU A 139 -8.95 -14.71 -27.30
C GLU A 139 -9.85 -13.99 -26.28
N SER A 140 -10.19 -14.58 -25.13
CA SER A 140 -11.16 -13.98 -24.19
C SER A 140 -10.59 -12.95 -23.21
N ASN A 141 -9.26 -12.78 -23.14
CA ASN A 141 -8.63 -11.85 -22.20
C ASN A 141 -8.51 -10.41 -22.72
N MET A 142 -8.63 -10.16 -24.03
CA MET A 142 -8.58 -8.77 -24.53
C MET A 142 -9.89 -8.02 -24.30
N LEU A 143 -11.04 -8.71 -24.37
CA LEU A 143 -12.36 -8.10 -24.25
C LEU A 143 -12.77 -7.77 -22.80
N LYS A 144 -12.09 -8.34 -21.79
CA LYS A 144 -12.31 -7.98 -20.39
C LYS A 144 -11.45 -6.81 -19.91
N GLU A 145 -10.39 -6.44 -20.62
CA GLU A 145 -9.56 -5.27 -20.28
C GLU A 145 -10.21 -3.94 -20.72
N GLU A 146 -11.06 -3.93 -21.76
CA GLU A 146 -11.73 -2.70 -22.23
C GLU A 146 -12.95 -2.29 -21.38
N ILE A 147 -13.66 -3.23 -20.76
CA ILE A 147 -14.90 -2.93 -20.03
C ILE A 147 -14.65 -2.30 -18.65
N ILE A 148 -13.46 -2.48 -18.08
CA ILE A 148 -13.12 -1.95 -16.73
C ILE A 148 -12.63 -0.48 -16.80
N MET A 149 -12.34 0.06 -17.98
CA MET A 149 -11.81 1.43 -18.14
C MET A 149 -12.86 2.50 -18.49
N GLN A 150 -14.14 2.26 -18.17
CA GLN A 150 -15.23 3.23 -18.36
C GLN A 150 -16.17 3.36 -17.14
N ASP A 151 -15.67 3.17 -15.93
CA ASP A 151 -16.40 3.60 -14.74
C ASP A 151 -15.57 4.62 -13.94
N ASP A 152 -15.60 5.86 -14.44
CA ASP A 152 -15.36 7.04 -13.61
C ASP A 152 -16.58 7.20 -12.69
N SER A 153 -16.55 6.51 -11.56
CA SER A 153 -17.38 6.87 -10.40
C SER A 153 -16.47 7.06 -9.18
N GLU A 154 -16.56 8.26 -8.62
CA GLU A 154 -16.02 8.60 -7.31
C GLU A 154 -16.64 7.67 -6.27
N ASP A 155 -15.95 6.61 -5.90
CA ASP A 155 -16.32 5.81 -4.73
C ASP A 155 -15.10 5.29 -3.97
N HIS A 156 -15.23 5.29 -2.65
CA HIS A 156 -14.23 4.96 -1.65
C HIS A 156 -13.58 3.59 -1.88
N ASP A 157 -12.36 3.58 -2.44
CA ASP A 157 -11.70 2.35 -2.87
C ASP A 157 -10.78 1.74 -1.79
N SER A 158 -11.22 0.58 -1.30
CA SER A 158 -10.63 -0.31 -0.29
C SER A 158 -9.15 -0.68 -0.53
N PHE A 159 -8.37 -0.84 0.55
CA PHE A 159 -6.96 -1.27 0.52
C PHE A 159 -6.72 -2.62 -0.19
N ASN A 160 -7.71 -3.52 -0.23
CA ASN A 160 -7.59 -4.79 -0.98
C ASN A 160 -7.50 -4.56 -2.50
N ASN A 161 -8.04 -3.46 -3.00
CA ASN A 161 -7.86 -3.05 -4.39
C ASN A 161 -6.40 -2.61 -4.66
N PHE A 162 -5.72 -2.03 -3.66
CA PHE A 162 -4.35 -1.52 -3.84
C PHE A 162 -3.32 -2.63 -4.10
N GLU A 163 -3.33 -3.71 -3.32
CA GLU A 163 -2.36 -4.80 -3.51
C GLU A 163 -2.52 -5.47 -4.87
N ASP A 164 -3.76 -5.79 -5.24
CA ASP A 164 -4.08 -6.40 -6.54
C ASP A 164 -3.76 -5.44 -7.70
N GLN A 165 -4.10 -4.16 -7.56
CA GLN A 165 -3.77 -3.13 -8.54
C GLN A 165 -2.26 -3.02 -8.73
N ILE A 166 -1.46 -2.92 -7.66
CA ILE A 166 0.00 -2.82 -7.72
C ILE A 166 0.65 -4.10 -8.27
N LEU A 167 0.16 -5.27 -7.87
CA LEU A 167 0.74 -6.57 -8.26
C LEU A 167 0.35 -7.02 -9.68
N SER A 168 -0.83 -6.62 -10.17
CA SER A 168 -1.37 -7.07 -11.45
C SER A 168 -0.42 -6.87 -12.64
N PRO A 169 0.27 -5.72 -12.83
CA PRO A 169 1.17 -5.55 -13.96
C PRO A 169 2.53 -6.23 -13.80
N ILE A 170 2.94 -6.63 -12.59
CA ILE A 170 4.34 -7.05 -12.33
C ILE A 170 4.76 -8.21 -13.24
N LYS A 171 3.90 -9.22 -13.38
CA LYS A 171 4.21 -10.41 -14.18
C LYS A 171 4.31 -10.09 -15.67
N THR A 172 3.41 -9.24 -16.19
CA THR A 172 3.39 -8.87 -17.60
C THR A 172 4.57 -7.95 -17.94
N VAL A 173 4.94 -7.05 -17.04
CA VAL A 173 6.12 -6.20 -17.15
C VAL A 173 7.41 -7.02 -17.09
N ASP A 174 7.56 -7.99 -16.17
CA ASP A 174 8.75 -8.87 -16.13
C ASP A 174 8.91 -9.66 -17.43
N ASN A 175 7.81 -10.16 -17.99
CA ASN A 175 7.83 -10.84 -19.30
C ASN A 175 8.23 -9.89 -20.44
N TYR A 176 7.76 -8.65 -20.41
CA TYR A 176 8.15 -7.63 -21.37
C TYR A 176 9.65 -7.29 -21.25
N LEU A 177 10.16 -7.10 -20.03
CA LEU A 177 11.59 -6.86 -19.77
C LEU A 177 12.48 -8.01 -20.29
N LYS A 178 12.05 -9.26 -20.16
CA LYS A 178 12.76 -10.42 -20.74
C LYS A 178 12.77 -10.40 -22.26
N ARG A 179 11.68 -9.94 -22.89
CA ARG A 179 11.63 -9.78 -24.36
C ARG A 179 12.52 -8.65 -24.85
N LEU A 180 12.68 -7.58 -24.07
CA LEU A 180 13.63 -6.51 -24.38
C LEU A 180 15.07 -6.99 -24.45
N GLU A 181 15.44 -8.05 -23.72
CA GLU A 181 16.77 -8.68 -23.81
C GLU A 181 17.06 -9.27 -25.20
N SER A 182 16.00 -9.54 -25.98
CA SER A 182 16.08 -10.04 -27.36
C SER A 182 15.90 -8.95 -28.44
N ASP A 183 16.08 -7.67 -28.08
CA ASP A 183 15.97 -6.47 -28.95
C ASP A 183 14.59 -6.25 -29.61
N LYS A 184 13.54 -6.89 -29.09
CA LYS A 184 12.16 -6.71 -29.56
C LYS A 184 11.45 -5.61 -28.78
N ILE A 185 11.79 -4.36 -29.07
CA ILE A 185 11.10 -3.19 -28.47
C ILE A 185 9.72 -3.04 -29.11
N ASN A 186 8.67 -3.32 -28.34
CA ASN A 186 7.31 -2.92 -28.69
C ASN A 186 7.02 -1.59 -27.97
N LYS A 187 6.87 -0.50 -28.74
CA LYS A 187 6.66 0.85 -28.21
C LYS A 187 5.29 1.03 -27.56
N GLU A 188 4.25 0.39 -28.09
CA GLU A 188 2.90 0.48 -27.53
C GLU A 188 2.83 -0.16 -26.14
N GLU A 189 3.44 -1.33 -25.95
CA GLU A 189 3.58 -1.96 -24.63
C GLU A 189 4.44 -1.11 -23.68
N LEU A 190 5.50 -0.48 -24.18
CA LEU A 190 6.37 0.40 -23.39
C LEU A 190 5.60 1.59 -22.82
N GLU A 191 4.81 2.26 -23.66
CA GLU A 191 3.98 3.40 -23.27
C GLU A 191 2.86 2.99 -22.32
N LYS A 192 2.19 1.85 -22.58
CA LYS A 192 1.19 1.26 -21.66
C LYS A 192 1.80 1.03 -20.28
N TYR A 193 2.93 0.34 -20.18
CA TYR A 193 3.57 0.06 -18.90
C TYR A 193 4.13 1.32 -18.23
N SER A 194 4.66 2.28 -19.00
CA SER A 194 5.09 3.58 -18.48
C SER A 194 3.95 4.30 -17.75
N SER A 195 2.77 4.41 -18.39
CA SER A 195 1.60 5.05 -17.78
C SER A 195 1.12 4.31 -16.52
N ILE A 196 1.11 2.98 -16.54
CA ILE A 196 0.75 2.18 -15.36
C ILE A 196 1.71 2.45 -14.19
N MET A 197 3.02 2.44 -14.43
CA MET A 197 4.03 2.70 -13.39
C MET A 197 3.92 4.11 -12.81
N GLU A 198 3.62 5.11 -13.65
CA GLU A 198 3.39 6.49 -13.20
C GLU A 198 2.20 6.58 -12.25
N LYS A 199 1.04 6.04 -12.66
CA LYS A 199 -0.17 6.01 -11.84
C LYS A 199 0.07 5.29 -10.51
N HIS A 200 0.75 4.14 -10.55
CA HIS A 200 1.04 3.35 -9.35
C HIS A 200 2.02 4.07 -8.41
N SER A 201 2.99 4.80 -8.94
CA SER A 201 3.90 5.63 -8.15
C SER A 201 3.13 6.69 -7.34
N VAL A 202 2.21 7.40 -8.00
CA VAL A 202 1.38 8.45 -7.36
C VAL A 202 0.47 7.82 -6.30
N LEU A 203 -0.18 6.71 -6.65
CA LEU A 203 -1.06 5.96 -5.75
C LEU A 203 -0.34 5.47 -4.49
N ALA A 204 0.84 4.88 -4.66
CA ALA A 204 1.66 4.39 -3.56
C ALA A 204 2.15 5.54 -2.68
N SER A 205 2.56 6.67 -3.28
CA SER A 205 2.97 7.87 -2.55
C SER A 205 1.82 8.44 -1.70
N ALA A 206 0.63 8.58 -2.30
CA ALA A 206 -0.57 9.09 -1.62
C ALA A 206 -0.97 8.23 -0.41
N ARG A 207 -0.70 6.92 -0.47
CA ARG A 207 -0.96 5.96 0.62
C ARG A 207 0.20 5.78 1.60
N GLY A 208 1.31 6.51 1.41
CA GLY A 208 2.48 6.50 2.32
C GLY A 208 3.48 5.36 2.09
N PHE A 209 3.39 4.65 0.96
CA PHE A 209 4.32 3.57 0.59
C PHE A 209 5.51 4.12 -0.21
N GLY A 210 6.45 4.78 0.48
CA GLY A 210 7.61 5.44 -0.14
C GLY A 210 8.44 4.50 -1.03
N ILE A 211 8.85 3.35 -0.50
CA ILE A 211 9.67 2.37 -1.25
C ILE A 211 8.96 1.91 -2.53
N ILE A 212 7.67 1.58 -2.45
CA ILE A 212 6.88 1.14 -3.63
C ILE A 212 6.78 2.29 -4.64
N SER A 213 6.52 3.52 -4.18
CA SER A 213 6.48 4.70 -5.03
C SER A 213 7.80 4.91 -5.78
N ASP A 214 8.92 4.86 -5.06
CA ASP A 214 10.25 5.08 -5.63
C ASP A 214 10.61 4.02 -6.68
N MET A 215 10.31 2.75 -6.41
CA MET A 215 10.52 1.68 -7.39
C MET A 215 9.69 1.88 -8.66
N HIS A 216 8.43 2.29 -8.52
CA HIS A 216 7.58 2.61 -9.67
C HIS A 216 8.06 3.85 -10.43
N LYS A 217 8.55 4.89 -9.73
CA LYS A 217 9.16 6.07 -10.37
C LYS A 217 10.38 5.69 -11.20
N ILE A 218 11.26 4.84 -10.67
CA ILE A 218 12.45 4.36 -11.40
C ILE A 218 12.04 3.63 -12.68
N LEU A 219 11.04 2.75 -12.61
CA LEU A 219 10.52 2.03 -13.77
C LEU A 219 9.92 2.98 -14.82
N PHE A 220 9.08 3.93 -14.38
CA PHE A 220 8.50 4.95 -15.25
C PHE A 220 9.57 5.79 -15.96
N SER A 221 10.52 6.34 -15.22
CA SER A 221 11.61 7.14 -15.77
C SER A 221 12.45 6.33 -16.76
N ALA A 222 12.73 5.06 -16.46
CA ALA A 222 13.46 4.20 -17.37
C ALA A 222 12.69 3.90 -18.66
N PHE A 223 11.39 3.58 -18.59
CA PHE A 223 10.58 3.34 -19.78
C PHE A 223 10.46 4.58 -20.67
N LYS A 224 10.33 5.77 -20.07
CA LYS A 224 10.33 7.04 -20.79
C LYS A 224 11.65 7.28 -21.53
N GLU A 225 12.78 7.05 -20.88
CA GLU A 225 14.11 7.26 -21.48
C GLU A 225 14.46 6.18 -22.52
N ILE A 226 13.96 4.94 -22.37
CA ILE A 226 14.03 3.92 -23.41
C ILE A 226 13.21 4.35 -24.63
N ASN A 227 12.01 4.91 -24.44
CA ASN A 227 11.16 5.35 -25.55
C ASN A 227 11.80 6.51 -26.33
N PHE A 228 12.46 7.43 -25.62
CA PHE A 228 13.23 8.53 -26.23
C PHE A 228 14.60 8.11 -26.78
N GLY A 229 15.03 6.88 -26.55
CA GLY A 229 16.33 6.36 -27.00
C GLY A 229 17.54 6.91 -26.22
N SER A 230 17.32 7.56 -25.08
CA SER A 230 18.39 8.07 -24.21
C SER A 230 18.95 7.00 -23.26
N LEU A 231 18.19 5.93 -23.00
CA LEU A 231 18.64 4.77 -22.24
C LEU A 231 18.77 3.54 -23.13
N ASN A 232 20.01 3.12 -23.40
CA ASN A 232 20.28 1.89 -24.14
C ASN A 232 19.96 0.66 -23.30
N ILE A 233 19.14 -0.23 -23.86
CA ILE A 233 18.78 -1.49 -23.23
C ILE A 233 19.98 -2.43 -23.26
N ASN A 234 20.38 -2.91 -22.08
CA ASN A 234 21.36 -3.99 -21.94
C ASN A 234 20.98 -4.85 -20.75
N LYS A 235 21.67 -5.98 -20.59
CA LYS A 235 21.41 -6.93 -19.51
C LYS A 235 21.44 -6.29 -18.11
N SER A 236 22.38 -5.38 -17.86
CA SER A 236 22.50 -4.68 -16.57
C SER A 236 21.31 -3.76 -16.29
N VAL A 237 20.84 -3.03 -17.30
CA VAL A 237 19.63 -2.19 -17.20
C VAL A 237 18.41 -3.06 -16.91
N ILE A 238 18.21 -4.13 -17.69
CA ILE A 238 17.07 -5.05 -17.51
C ILE A 238 17.07 -5.66 -16.11
N GLU A 239 18.22 -6.14 -15.62
CA GLU A 239 18.31 -6.70 -14.28
C GLU A 239 18.00 -5.68 -13.17
N SER A 240 18.35 -4.41 -13.38
CA SER A 240 18.05 -3.33 -12.42
C SER A 240 16.56 -3.00 -12.39
N LEU A 241 15.90 -2.97 -13.56
CA LEU A 241 14.44 -2.82 -13.65
C LEU A 241 13.71 -4.02 -13.03
N ARG A 242 14.22 -5.24 -13.25
CA ARG A 242 13.67 -6.44 -12.62
C ARG A 242 13.89 -6.43 -11.09
N ALA A 243 14.99 -5.86 -10.60
CA ALA A 243 15.19 -5.66 -9.16
C ALA A 243 14.10 -4.75 -8.57
N CYS A 244 13.69 -3.69 -9.28
CA CYS A 244 12.56 -2.84 -8.86
C CYS A 244 11.27 -3.67 -8.72
N LEU A 245 10.96 -4.54 -9.69
CA LEU A 245 9.78 -5.41 -9.65
C LEU A 245 9.82 -6.42 -8.50
N ILE A 246 11.01 -6.97 -8.20
CA ILE A 246 11.20 -7.90 -7.07
C ILE A 246 10.96 -7.17 -5.75
N VAL A 247 11.50 -5.96 -5.58
CA VAL A 247 11.28 -5.12 -4.39
C VAL A 247 9.79 -4.83 -4.24
N ILE A 248 9.09 -4.37 -5.28
CA ILE A 248 7.64 -4.11 -5.22
C ILE A 248 6.89 -5.38 -4.80
N ALA A 249 7.13 -6.50 -5.48
CA ALA A 249 6.44 -7.75 -5.19
C ALA A 249 6.72 -8.28 -3.77
N ALA A 250 7.95 -8.13 -3.28
CA ALA A 250 8.34 -8.57 -1.95
C ALA A 250 7.73 -7.69 -0.84
N VAL A 251 7.77 -6.37 -1.03
CA VAL A 251 7.20 -5.39 -0.08
C VAL A 251 5.68 -5.53 -0.01
N VAL A 252 5.00 -5.69 -1.15
CA VAL A 252 3.53 -5.85 -1.17
C VAL A 252 3.10 -7.21 -0.61
N LYS A 253 3.79 -8.31 -0.96
CA LYS A 253 3.40 -9.66 -0.50
C LYS A 253 3.87 -9.98 0.92
N GLY A 254 4.56 -9.06 1.59
CA GLY A 254 5.08 -9.26 2.95
C GLY A 254 5.98 -10.49 3.12
N LYS A 255 6.66 -10.94 2.06
CA LYS A 255 7.48 -12.16 2.13
C LYS A 255 8.76 -11.91 2.92
N GLU A 256 9.19 -12.89 3.72
CA GLU A 256 10.47 -12.90 4.44
C GLU A 256 11.68 -13.10 3.51
N LEU A 257 11.76 -12.34 2.42
CA LEU A 257 12.89 -12.34 1.51
C LEU A 257 13.80 -11.17 1.88
N ASP A 258 15.10 -11.43 2.03
CA ASP A 258 16.08 -10.36 2.08
C ASP A 258 16.10 -9.66 0.71
N ILE A 259 15.65 -8.41 0.69
CA ILE A 259 15.58 -7.59 -0.52
C ILE A 259 16.73 -6.58 -0.62
N THR A 260 17.66 -6.57 0.34
CA THR A 260 18.69 -5.52 0.47
C THR A 260 19.50 -5.37 -0.82
N ASP A 261 19.92 -6.47 -1.42
CA ASP A 261 20.70 -6.45 -2.67
C ASP A 261 19.88 -5.90 -3.85
N TYR A 262 18.60 -6.24 -3.92
CA TYR A 262 17.71 -5.77 -4.99
C TYR A 262 17.36 -4.30 -4.83
N LEU A 263 17.14 -3.85 -3.58
CA LEU A 263 16.88 -2.46 -3.24
C LEU A 263 18.09 -1.59 -3.57
N ASN A 264 19.28 -1.99 -3.11
CA ASN A 264 20.52 -1.26 -3.40
C ASN A 264 20.76 -1.16 -4.92
N LYS A 265 20.59 -2.27 -5.66
CA LYS A 265 20.73 -2.28 -7.11
C LYS A 265 19.74 -1.33 -7.81
N ALA A 266 18.49 -1.31 -7.35
CA ALA A 266 17.47 -0.41 -7.90
C ALA A 266 17.76 1.06 -7.59
N GLU A 267 18.15 1.38 -6.34
CA GLU A 267 18.50 2.73 -5.94
C GLU A 267 19.75 3.26 -6.65
N GLU A 268 20.82 2.47 -6.74
CA GLU A 268 22.03 2.84 -7.48
C GLU A 268 21.73 3.13 -8.95
N PHE A 269 20.88 2.29 -9.56
CA PHE A 269 20.41 2.53 -10.92
C PHE A 269 19.61 3.83 -11.03
N GLY A 270 18.67 4.06 -10.12
CA GLY A 270 17.89 5.29 -10.06
C GLY A 270 18.76 6.54 -9.92
N LYS A 271 19.77 6.49 -9.04
CA LYS A 271 20.73 7.57 -8.83
C LYS A 271 21.56 7.85 -10.07
N LYS A 272 22.11 6.79 -10.67
CA LYS A 272 22.98 6.90 -11.84
C LYS A 272 22.30 7.55 -13.05
N TYR A 273 21.00 7.33 -13.25
CA TYR A 273 20.31 7.77 -14.46
C TYR A 273 19.29 8.90 -14.22
N PHE A 274 18.77 9.10 -13.00
CA PHE A 274 17.61 9.96 -12.78
C PHE A 274 17.74 10.98 -11.62
N GLU A 275 18.78 10.91 -10.76
CA GLU A 275 18.94 11.81 -9.58
C GLU A 275 19.02 13.30 -9.95
N SER A 276 19.60 13.63 -11.11
CA SER A 276 19.71 15.02 -11.60
C SER A 276 18.48 15.52 -12.38
N LYS A 277 17.50 14.67 -12.67
CA LYS A 277 16.29 15.00 -13.46
C LYS A 277 15.00 14.99 -12.65
N ASN A 278 14.98 14.32 -11.49
CA ASN A 278 13.78 14.24 -10.64
C ASN A 278 13.47 15.52 -9.84
N GLN A 279 14.39 16.49 -9.76
CA GLN A 279 14.10 17.82 -9.17
C GLN A 279 13.10 18.67 -9.99
N VAL A 280 12.78 18.28 -11.22
CA VAL A 280 11.89 19.03 -12.11
C VAL A 280 10.44 18.53 -12.07
N LEU A 281 10.19 17.32 -11.56
CA LEU A 281 8.85 16.70 -11.52
C LEU A 281 8.11 16.90 -10.18
N ASP A 282 8.78 17.47 -9.17
CA ASP A 282 8.19 17.85 -7.88
C ASP A 282 7.74 19.33 -7.83
N LYS A 283 7.43 19.94 -8.98
CA LYS A 283 6.87 21.30 -9.08
C LYS A 283 5.51 21.32 -9.77
#